data_AF-A0A928AA61-F1
#
_entry.id   AF-A0A928AA61-F1
#
_cell.length_a   1.000
_cell.length_b   1.000
_cell.length_c   1.000
_cell.angle_alpha   90.00
_cell.angle_beta   90.00
_cell.angle_gamma   90.00
#
_symmetry.space_group_name_H-M   'P 1'
#
loop_
_entity.id
_entity.type
_entity.pdbx_description
1 polymer ?
#
loop_
_entity_poly.entity_id
_entity_poly.type
_entity_poly.pdbx_seq_one_letter_code
_entity_poly.pdbx_strand_id
1 'polypeptide(L)'
;MPTKKLFGNAEILHNLPYEAISVTVDKSTTGTVTENARTILKAGTLIAGDGASIFDDRTKKVKANTETPDGVLLYDVDVTEEDAVASLVYRGTLREDKVNDGTVPEEVKTALKHIQFVKGV
;
A
#
# COMPACT_ATOMS: atom_id res chain seq x y z
N MET A 1 19.80 24.86 0.42
CA MET A 1 19.74 23.62 -0.38
C MET A 1 18.28 23.21 -0.44
N PRO A 2 17.67 22.99 -1.62
CA PRO A 2 16.30 22.51 -1.68
C PRO A 2 16.28 21.05 -1.21
N THR A 3 15.61 20.79 -0.09
CA THR A 3 15.38 19.44 0.44
C THR A 3 14.46 18.71 -0.53
N LYS A 4 15.04 17.92 -1.43
CA LYS A 4 14.28 17.04 -2.32
C LYS A 4 13.70 15.92 -1.45
N LYS A 5 12.45 16.06 -0.99
CA LYS A 5 11.71 14.93 -0.38
C LYS A 5 11.52 13.89 -1.48
N LEU A 6 12.29 12.81 -1.40
CA LEU A 6 12.23 11.72 -2.37
C LEU A 6 11.02 10.80 -2.12
N PHE A 7 10.41 10.88 -0.93
CA PHE A 7 9.24 10.09 -0.53
C PHE A 7 8.36 10.91 0.43
N GLY A 8 7.05 10.88 0.27
CA GLY A 8 6.14 11.39 1.28
C GLY A 8 6.25 10.53 2.54
N ASN A 9 6.61 11.14 3.69
CA ASN A 9 6.61 10.48 5.00
C ASN A 9 5.16 10.22 5.47
N ALA A 10 4.38 9.47 4.70
CA ALA A 10 3.11 8.95 5.18
C ALA A 10 3.43 7.78 6.13
N GLU A 11 3.54 8.09 7.41
CA GLU A 11 3.68 7.09 8.46
C GLU A 11 2.33 6.39 8.67
N ILE A 12 2.12 5.29 7.94
CA ILE A 12 0.87 4.52 8.02
C ILE A 12 0.88 3.53 9.19
N LEU A 13 2.04 3.23 9.76
CA LEU A 13 2.17 2.35 10.91
C LEU A 13 1.73 3.10 12.18
N HIS A 14 0.89 2.46 12.99
CA HIS A 14 0.53 2.99 14.30
C HIS A 14 1.52 2.53 15.38
N ASN A 15 1.93 1.25 15.34
CA ASN A 15 2.86 0.69 16.31
C ASN A 15 3.70 -0.44 15.70
N LEU A 16 4.79 -0.79 16.37
CA LEU A 16 5.58 -1.99 16.11
C LEU A 16 5.15 -3.11 17.08
N PRO A 17 5.27 -4.40 16.69
CA PRO A 17 5.82 -4.91 15.43
C PRO A 17 4.79 -4.98 14.28
N TYR A 18 5.29 -5.02 13.05
CA TYR A 18 4.53 -5.33 11.84
C TYR A 18 5.26 -6.38 11.00
N GLU A 19 4.52 -7.07 10.13
CA GLU A 19 5.10 -7.98 9.14
C GLU A 19 4.72 -7.49 7.73
N ALA A 20 5.72 -7.44 6.87
CA ALA A 20 5.56 -7.02 5.47
C ALA A 20 6.34 -7.94 4.53
N ILE A 21 5.86 -8.06 3.31
CA ILE A 21 6.51 -8.80 2.23
C ILE A 21 6.90 -7.86 1.09
N SER A 22 7.98 -8.19 0.38
CA SER A 22 8.33 -7.53 -0.87
C SER A 22 7.45 -8.05 -2.00
N VAL A 23 6.88 -7.12 -2.78
CA VAL A 23 6.01 -7.36 -3.93
C VAL A 23 6.38 -6.45 -5.09
N THR A 24 5.98 -6.79 -6.31
CA THR A 24 6.21 -5.94 -7.49
C THR A 24 4.91 -5.27 -7.90
N VAL A 25 4.84 -3.94 -7.83
CA VAL A 25 3.70 -3.14 -8.27
C VAL A 25 3.76 -2.98 -9.78
N ASP A 26 2.65 -3.30 -10.45
CA ASP A 26 2.54 -3.09 -11.90
C ASP A 26 2.42 -1.60 -12.24
N LYS A 27 3.20 -1.13 -13.22
CA LYS A 27 3.19 0.29 -13.63
C LYS A 27 1.85 0.79 -14.15
N SER A 28 1.00 -0.11 -14.64
CA SER A 28 -0.36 0.19 -15.11
C SER A 28 -1.40 0.15 -13.99
N THR A 29 -0.97 0.01 -12.73
CA THR A 29 -1.89 0.09 -11.59
C THR A 29 -2.66 1.40 -11.59
N THR A 30 -3.93 1.33 -11.21
CA THR A 30 -4.76 2.51 -10.99
C THR A 30 -4.49 3.10 -9.61
N GLY A 31 -5.04 4.28 -9.32
CA GLY A 31 -4.89 4.95 -8.02
C GLY A 31 -3.56 5.67 -7.81
N THR A 32 -2.74 5.80 -8.86
CA THR A 32 -1.50 6.59 -8.83
C THR A 32 -1.80 8.09 -8.96
N VAL A 33 -0.97 8.92 -8.34
CA VAL A 33 -0.99 10.38 -8.48
C VAL A 33 0.23 10.87 -9.26
N THR A 34 0.04 11.91 -10.06
CA THR A 34 1.16 12.54 -10.78
C THR A 34 1.73 13.70 -9.96
N GLU A 35 2.96 13.55 -9.48
CA GLU A 35 3.68 14.61 -8.76
C GLU A 35 5.02 14.89 -9.43
N ASN A 36 5.28 16.15 -9.79
CA ASN A 36 6.55 16.56 -10.43
C ASN A 36 6.91 15.71 -11.68
N ALA A 37 5.92 15.42 -12.52
CA ALA A 37 6.03 14.55 -13.70
C ALA A 37 6.40 13.07 -13.40
N ARG A 38 6.19 12.62 -12.16
CA ARG A 38 6.32 11.22 -11.76
C ARG A 38 4.99 10.63 -11.39
N THR A 39 4.77 9.38 -11.75
CA THR A 39 3.59 8.59 -11.40
C THR A 39 3.88 7.83 -10.11
N ILE A 40 3.21 8.20 -9.03
CA ILE A 40 3.48 7.68 -7.68
C ILE A 40 2.23 6.98 -7.14
N LEU A 41 2.39 5.75 -6.68
CA LEU A 41 1.40 5.07 -5.85
C LEU A 41 1.67 5.43 -4.38
N LYS A 42 0.68 5.99 -3.68
CA LYS A 42 0.88 6.52 -2.32
C LYS A 42 0.86 5.42 -1.27
N ALA A 43 1.65 5.60 -0.21
CA ALA A 43 1.57 4.76 0.97
C ALA A 43 0.14 4.77 1.55
N GLY A 44 -0.29 3.65 2.11
CA GLY A 44 -1.66 3.48 2.61
C GLY A 44 -2.64 2.99 1.55
N THR A 45 -2.24 2.86 0.29
CA THR A 45 -3.09 2.23 -0.73
C THR A 45 -3.26 0.74 -0.44
N LEU A 46 -4.50 0.27 -0.58
CA LEU A 46 -4.89 -1.13 -0.51
C LEU A 46 -4.47 -1.84 -1.81
N ILE A 47 -3.69 -2.91 -1.70
CA ILE A 47 -3.10 -3.63 -2.84
C ILE A 47 -3.34 -5.14 -2.76
N ALA A 48 -3.50 -5.77 -3.92
CA ALA A 48 -3.66 -7.22 -4.07
C ALA A 48 -2.96 -7.72 -5.33
N GLY A 49 -2.66 -9.03 -5.37
CA GLY A 49 -2.14 -9.68 -6.56
C GLY A 49 -3.12 -9.63 -7.75
N ASP A 50 -2.58 -9.53 -8.96
CA ASP A 50 -3.35 -9.45 -10.20
C ASP A 50 -3.93 -10.82 -10.58
N GLY A 51 -5.24 -10.98 -10.37
CA GLY A 51 -6.01 -12.19 -10.69
C GLY A 51 -5.96 -13.31 -9.64
N ALA A 52 -5.04 -13.24 -8.67
CA ALA A 52 -4.96 -14.15 -7.52
C ALA A 52 -4.25 -13.45 -6.34
N SER A 53 -4.50 -13.90 -5.11
CA SER A 53 -3.81 -13.38 -3.94
C SER A 53 -2.30 -13.56 -4.06
N ILE A 54 -1.52 -12.56 -3.65
CA ILE A 54 -0.06 -12.63 -3.63
C ILE A 54 0.48 -13.71 -2.67
N PHE A 55 -0.35 -14.16 -1.71
CA PHE A 55 0.00 -15.25 -0.80
C PHE A 55 -0.13 -16.63 -1.46
N ASP A 56 -1.01 -16.76 -2.45
CA ASP A 56 -1.19 -18.00 -3.20
C ASP A 56 -0.16 -18.12 -4.35
N ASP A 57 0.12 -16.99 -5.03
CA ASP A 57 1.09 -16.93 -6.12
C ASP A 57 1.97 -15.67 -6.05
N ARG A 58 3.18 -15.84 -5.53
CA ARG A 58 4.17 -14.76 -5.38
C ARG A 58 4.81 -14.30 -6.71
N THR A 59 4.52 -14.95 -7.83
CA THR A 59 5.00 -14.52 -9.15
C THR A 59 4.12 -13.43 -9.76
N LYS A 60 2.93 -13.21 -9.19
CA LYS A 60 2.01 -12.15 -9.61
C LYS A 60 2.52 -10.79 -9.20
N LYS A 61 2.24 -9.81 -10.06
CA LYS A 61 2.36 -8.39 -9.71
C LYS A 61 1.16 -7.98 -8.88
N VAL A 62 1.31 -6.89 -8.12
CA VAL A 62 0.23 -6.31 -7.33
C VAL A 62 -0.31 -5.04 -7.98
N LYS A 63 -1.59 -4.78 -7.77
CA LYS A 63 -2.33 -3.60 -8.20
C LYS A 63 -3.17 -3.05 -7.04
N ALA A 64 -3.59 -1.80 -7.14
CA ALA A 64 -4.56 -1.21 -6.24
C ALA A 64 -5.89 -1.98 -6.30
N ASN A 65 -6.40 -2.42 -5.14
CA ASN A 65 -7.65 -3.15 -5.03
C ASN A 65 -8.28 -2.86 -3.66
N THR A 66 -9.46 -2.24 -3.67
CA THR A 66 -10.21 -1.86 -2.46
C THR A 66 -11.26 -2.88 -2.04
N GLU A 67 -11.57 -3.87 -2.88
CA GLU A 67 -12.61 -4.88 -2.62
C GLU A 67 -12.01 -6.09 -1.88
N THR A 68 -10.88 -6.59 -2.38
CA THR A 68 -10.21 -7.80 -1.87
C THR A 68 -8.71 -7.58 -1.70
N PRO A 69 -8.29 -6.66 -0.81
CA PRO A 69 -6.87 -6.39 -0.59
C PRO A 69 -6.16 -7.54 0.11
N ASP A 70 -4.93 -7.81 -0.34
CA ASP A 70 -3.99 -8.71 0.34
C ASP A 70 -3.22 -7.97 1.45
N GLY A 71 -3.09 -6.65 1.31
CA GLY A 71 -2.46 -5.82 2.32
C GLY A 71 -2.41 -4.34 1.94
N VAL A 72 -1.54 -3.61 2.63
CA VAL A 72 -1.43 -2.16 2.52
C VAL A 72 0.00 -1.76 2.14
N LEU A 73 0.13 -0.85 1.18
CA LEU A 73 1.42 -0.33 0.75
C LEU A 73 2.10 0.50 1.83
N LEU A 74 3.32 0.15 2.22
CA LEU A 74 4.04 0.80 3.33
C LEU A 74 4.60 2.19 2.99
N TYR A 75 5.12 2.37 1.78
CA TYR A 75 5.82 3.58 1.35
C TYR A 75 5.34 4.01 -0.04
N ASP A 76 5.49 5.29 -0.36
CA ASP A 76 5.27 5.80 -1.72
C ASP A 76 6.17 5.05 -2.71
N VAL A 77 5.59 4.61 -3.83
CA VAL A 77 6.31 3.88 -4.89
C VAL A 77 6.22 4.65 -6.19
N ASP A 78 7.36 4.91 -6.80
CA ASP A 78 7.45 5.53 -8.12
C ASP A 78 7.36 4.43 -9.20
N VAL A 79 6.31 4.50 -10.02
CA VAL A 79 6.04 3.56 -11.12
C VAL A 79 6.06 4.26 -12.49
N THR A 80 6.79 5.38 -12.59
CA THR A 80 6.78 6.25 -13.78
C THR A 80 7.24 5.54 -15.05
N GLU A 81 8.35 4.81 -14.97
CA GLU A 81 9.03 4.23 -16.14
C GLU A 81 8.79 2.71 -16.24
N GLU A 82 8.78 2.03 -15.08
CA GLU A 82 8.75 0.57 -14.97
C GLU A 82 7.98 0.09 -13.74
N ASP A 83 7.77 -1.22 -13.66
CA ASP A 83 7.24 -1.86 -12.47
C ASP A 83 8.22 -1.68 -11.32
N ALA A 84 7.70 -1.47 -10.11
CA ALA A 84 8.54 -1.12 -8.97
C ALA A 84 8.36 -2.10 -7.80
N VAL A 85 9.46 -2.37 -7.09
CA VAL A 85 9.41 -3.18 -5.87
C VAL A 85 8.87 -2.35 -4.73
N ALA A 86 7.92 -2.93 -4.00
CA ALA A 86 7.20 -2.32 -2.90
C ALA A 86 7.15 -3.22 -1.68
N SER A 87 6.78 -2.65 -0.54
CA SER A 87 6.55 -3.39 0.71
C SER A 87 5.06 -3.40 1.03
N LEU A 88 4.46 -4.60 1.04
CA LEU A 88 3.07 -4.84 1.39
C LEU A 88 3.00 -5.31 2.85
N VAL A 89 2.36 -4.50 3.71
CA VAL A 89 2.07 -4.86 5.09
C VAL A 89 0.83 -5.75 5.11
N TYR A 90 0.95 -6.93 5.72
CA TYR A 90 -0.16 -7.89 5.84
C TYR A 90 -0.53 -8.19 7.29
N ARG A 91 0.29 -7.74 8.25
CA ARG A 91 0.02 -7.91 9.68
C ARG A 91 0.63 -6.78 10.50
N GLY A 92 -0.11 -6.31 11.51
CA GLY A 92 0.34 -5.24 12.41
C GLY A 92 -0.76 -4.25 12.73
N THR A 93 -0.37 -3.07 13.24
CA THR A 93 -1.32 -2.01 13.58
C THR A 93 -1.11 -0.81 12.65
N LEU A 94 -2.15 -0.42 11.91
CA LEU A 94 -2.12 0.69 10.95
C LEU A 94 -3.00 1.86 11.39
N ARG A 95 -2.61 3.06 10.99
CA ARG A 95 -3.38 4.29 11.18
C ARG A 95 -4.53 4.35 10.19
N GLU A 96 -5.76 4.21 10.66
CA GLU A 96 -6.96 4.20 9.81
C GLU A 96 -7.10 5.49 8.99
N ASP A 97 -6.71 6.63 9.56
CA ASP A 97 -6.74 7.96 8.91
C ASP A 97 -5.72 8.12 7.77
N LYS A 98 -4.77 7.19 7.65
CA LYS A 98 -3.71 7.20 6.61
C LYS A 98 -3.84 6.06 5.61
N VAL A 99 -4.82 5.19 5.76
CA VAL A 99 -5.07 4.06 4.84
C VAL A 99 -6.29 4.36 3.99
N ASN A 100 -6.19 4.08 2.68
CA ASN A 100 -7.28 4.25 1.72
C ASN A 100 -7.97 5.63 1.82
N ASP A 101 -7.15 6.69 1.82
CA ASP A 101 -7.60 8.08 1.98
C ASP A 101 -8.46 8.33 3.24
N GLY A 102 -8.25 7.54 4.30
CA GLY A 102 -8.93 7.65 5.59
C GLY A 102 -10.24 6.88 5.69
N THR A 103 -10.62 6.12 4.66
CA THR A 103 -11.88 5.35 4.64
C THR A 103 -11.60 3.87 4.42
N VAL A 104 -11.62 3.08 5.49
CA VAL A 104 -11.46 1.62 5.42
C VAL A 104 -12.81 0.93 5.67
N PRO A 105 -13.48 0.39 4.65
CA PRO A 105 -14.77 -0.30 4.83
C PRO A 105 -14.62 -1.58 5.66
N GLU A 106 -15.70 -2.02 6.31
CA GLU A 106 -15.67 -3.20 7.19
C GLU A 106 -15.29 -4.50 6.45
N GLU A 107 -15.62 -4.59 5.17
CA GLU A 107 -15.24 -5.71 4.30
C GLU A 107 -13.72 -5.84 4.19
N VAL A 108 -13.01 -4.72 4.02
CA VAL A 108 -11.54 -4.68 4.00
C VAL A 108 -10.97 -5.03 5.37
N LYS A 109 -11.57 -4.55 6.47
CA LYS A 109 -11.15 -4.94 7.83
C LYS A 109 -11.33 -6.45 8.05
N THR A 110 -12.34 -7.04 7.44
CA THR A 110 -12.62 -8.48 7.50
C THR A 110 -11.70 -9.29 6.60
N ALA A 111 -11.27 -8.77 5.45
CA ALA A 111 -10.27 -9.39 4.60
C ALA A 111 -8.88 -9.37 5.27
N LEU A 112 -8.49 -8.21 5.81
CA LEU A 112 -7.20 -7.96 6.45
C LEU A 112 -7.23 -8.30 7.95
N LYS A 113 -7.62 -9.53 8.31
CA LYS A 113 -7.83 -9.96 9.72
C LYS A 113 -6.62 -9.82 10.63
N HIS A 114 -5.42 -9.80 10.05
CA HIS A 114 -4.16 -9.67 10.77
C HIS A 114 -3.71 -8.20 10.93
N ILE A 115 -4.46 -7.27 10.36
CA ILE A 115 -4.23 -5.83 10.47
C ILE A 115 -5.28 -5.23 11.39
N GLN A 116 -4.82 -4.55 12.43
CA GLN A 116 -5.68 -3.75 13.28
C GLN A 116 -5.61 -2.29 12.85
N PHE A 117 -6.75 -1.74 12.41
CA PHE A 117 -6.89 -0.32 12.11
C PHE A 117 -7.20 0.46 13.38
N VAL A 118 -6.37 1.45 13.68
CA VAL A 118 -6.51 2.34 14.83
C VAL A 118 -6.57 3.77 14.31
N LYS A 119 -7.58 4.54 14.72
CA LYS A 119 -7.64 5.96 14.37
C LYS A 119 -6.46 6.69 15.02
N GLY A 120 -5.69 7.44 14.22
CA GLY A 120 -4.72 8.38 14.77
C GLY A 120 -5.45 9.44 15.60
N VAL A 121 -5.01 9.62 16.85
CA VAL A 121 -5.41 10.74 17.71
C VAL A 121 -4.48 11.91 17.46
#